data_AF-A0A0Q7ECJ2-F1
#
_entry.id   AF-A0A0Q7ECJ2-F1
#
_cell.length_a   1.000
_cell.length_b   1.000
_cell.length_c   1.000
_cell.angle_alpha   90.00
_cell.angle_beta   90.00
_cell.angle_gamma   90.00
#
_symmetry.space_group_name_H-M   'P 1'
#
loop_
_entity.id
_entity.type
_entity.pdbx_description
1 polymer ?
#
loop_
_entity_poly.entity_id
_entity_poly.type
_entity_poly.pdbx_seq_one_letter_code
_entity_poly.pdbx_strand_id
1 'polypeptide(L)'
;MSEAQGAERQQLLLSYLEAASQIGDIAIKRDFFGDLGSERAIRRPSYRDYLQARLEMTRSLPGPLSHLPITDLDGIPDCSSGTFVHFDFFPGNVLVEAGRVTAVIDFGATSMIADRRLDCWSAVAYLDAELAPEANLEDRALALHWLEQRGFGAEFAAAKRWIASYWCFAFDDPKVSAWCSRVLAP
;
A
#
# COMPACT_ATOMS: atom_id res chain seq x y z
N MET A 1 -11.41 -12.98 -0.57
CA MET A 1 -12.05 -13.05 0.77
C MET A 1 -13.58 -13.25 0.72
N SER A 2 -14.21 -13.49 -0.44
CA SER A 2 -15.68 -13.42 -0.57
C SER A 2 -16.46 -14.59 0.04
N GLU A 3 -15.83 -15.73 0.30
CA GLU A 3 -16.53 -16.94 0.76
C GLU A 3 -16.52 -17.13 2.29
N ALA A 4 -15.56 -16.53 3.00
CA ALA A 4 -15.45 -16.66 4.45
C ALA A 4 -16.47 -15.75 5.18
N GLN A 5 -17.08 -16.28 6.25
CA GLN A 5 -18.08 -15.58 7.06
C GLN A 5 -17.70 -15.56 8.55
N GLY A 6 -18.25 -14.58 9.29
CA GLY A 6 -18.10 -14.49 10.74
C GLY A 6 -16.64 -14.56 11.22
N ALA A 7 -16.35 -15.45 12.17
CA ALA A 7 -15.03 -15.59 12.77
C ALA A 7 -13.94 -16.03 11.76
N GLU A 8 -14.29 -16.88 10.79
CA GLU A 8 -13.34 -17.33 9.75
C GLU A 8 -12.89 -16.16 8.87
N ARG A 9 -13.82 -15.25 8.57
CA ARG A 9 -13.52 -14.02 7.82
C ARG A 9 -12.53 -13.13 8.57
N GLN A 10 -12.77 -12.91 9.86
CA GLN A 10 -11.88 -12.11 10.70
C GLN A 10 -10.49 -12.73 10.80
N GLN A 11 -10.41 -14.05 10.96
CA GLN A 11 -9.14 -14.76 11.02
C GLN A 11 -8.36 -14.66 9.70
N LEU A 12 -9.04 -14.81 8.56
CA LEU A 12 -8.41 -14.65 7.26
C LEU A 12 -7.90 -13.23 7.04
N LEU A 13 -8.69 -12.22 7.42
CA LEU A 13 -8.27 -10.82 7.33
C LEU A 13 -7.03 -10.53 8.19
N LEU A 14 -7.00 -11.03 9.43
CA LEU A 14 -5.82 -10.91 10.29
C LEU A 14 -4.61 -11.63 9.68
N SER A 15 -4.81 -12.81 9.07
CA SER A 15 -3.74 -13.52 8.37
C SER A 15 -3.21 -12.75 7.17
N TYR A 16 -4.07 -12.02 6.45
CA TYR A 16 -3.69 -11.14 5.34
C TYR A 16 -2.85 -9.95 5.80
N LEU A 17 -3.28 -9.27 6.87
CA LEU A 17 -2.54 -8.13 7.43
C LEU A 17 -1.20 -8.56 8.02
N GLU A 18 -1.17 -9.72 8.68
CA GLU A 18 0.07 -10.29 9.21
C GLU A 18 1.06 -10.62 8.08
N ALA A 19 0.59 -11.23 6.98
CA ALA A 19 1.43 -11.48 5.81
C ALA A 19 2.01 -10.18 5.23
N ALA A 20 1.24 -9.09 5.18
CA ALA A 20 1.74 -7.78 4.75
C ALA A 20 2.91 -7.29 5.63
N SER A 21 2.80 -7.44 6.95
CA SER A 21 3.89 -7.04 7.86
C SER A 21 5.17 -7.88 7.74
N GLN A 22 5.03 -9.14 7.32
CA GLN A 22 6.13 -10.11 7.18
C GLN A 22 6.93 -9.92 5.89
N ILE A 23 6.40 -9.19 4.89
CA ILE A 23 7.15 -8.87 3.67
C ILE A 23 8.48 -8.17 3.99
N GLY A 24 8.47 -7.27 4.97
CA GLY A 24 9.66 -6.54 5.42
C GLY A 24 10.75 -7.42 6.04
N ASP A 25 10.46 -8.69 6.35
CA ASP A 25 11.42 -9.65 6.89
C ASP A 25 12.19 -10.40 5.78
N ILE A 26 11.77 -10.26 4.52
CA ILE A 26 12.52 -10.77 3.36
C ILE A 26 13.87 -10.04 3.31
N ALA A 27 14.95 -10.81 3.43
CA ALA A 27 16.31 -10.30 3.60
C ALA A 27 16.94 -9.72 2.32
N ILE A 28 16.35 -8.66 1.77
CA ILE A 28 16.88 -7.88 0.65
C ILE A 28 17.38 -6.54 1.21
N LYS A 29 18.68 -6.29 1.06
CA LYS A 29 19.34 -5.04 1.49
C LYS A 29 19.86 -4.26 0.30
N ARG A 30 19.68 -2.95 0.33
CA ARG A 30 20.28 -1.97 -0.60
C ARG A 30 20.74 -0.76 0.20
N ASP A 31 21.65 0.00 -0.39
CA ASP A 31 22.21 1.26 0.11
C ASP A 31 21.39 2.49 -0.32
N PHE A 32 20.20 2.27 -0.88
CA PHE A 32 19.27 3.30 -1.32
C PHE A 32 17.83 2.97 -0.93
N PHE A 33 16.99 4.00 -0.87
CA PHE A 33 15.54 3.88 -0.92
C PHE A 33 15.06 3.97 -2.37
N GLY A 34 14.12 3.11 -2.75
CA GLY A 34 13.38 3.21 -4.00
C GLY A 34 13.28 1.96 -4.86
N ASP A 35 12.95 2.16 -6.13
CA ASP A 35 12.43 1.12 -7.03
C ASP A 35 13.46 0.02 -7.34
N LEU A 36 13.01 -1.23 -7.31
CA LEU A 36 13.84 -2.40 -7.61
C LEU A 36 13.75 -2.85 -9.08
N GLY A 37 12.55 -2.83 -9.68
CA GLY A 37 12.28 -3.47 -10.98
C GLY A 37 11.71 -2.57 -12.08
N SER A 38 11.61 -1.25 -11.88
CA SER A 38 11.02 -0.33 -12.87
C SER A 38 12.03 0.17 -13.91
N GLU A 39 11.60 0.31 -15.18
CA GLU A 39 12.40 0.95 -16.24
C GLU A 39 12.71 2.42 -15.95
N ARG A 40 11.85 3.09 -15.18
CA ARG A 40 12.03 4.48 -14.74
C ARG A 40 12.30 4.54 -13.23
N ALA A 41 13.17 3.64 -12.75
CA ALA A 41 13.46 3.50 -11.34
C ALA A 41 13.95 4.82 -10.70
N ILE A 42 13.29 5.23 -9.62
CA ILE A 42 13.72 6.30 -8.74
C ILE A 42 14.42 5.67 -7.55
N ARG A 43 15.65 6.13 -7.29
CA ARG A 43 16.47 5.73 -6.14
C ARG A 43 17.06 6.96 -5.47
N ARG A 44 17.04 7.01 -4.14
CA ARG A 44 17.55 8.13 -3.33
C ARG A 44 18.23 7.63 -2.06
N PRO A 45 19.18 8.40 -1.50
CA PRO A 45 19.85 8.04 -0.26
C PRO A 45 18.97 8.18 0.98
N SER A 46 17.91 9.00 0.92
CA SER A 46 16.96 9.18 2.02
C SER A 46 15.55 8.76 1.61
N TYR A 47 14.76 8.33 2.59
CA TYR A 47 13.38 7.91 2.37
C TYR A 47 12.51 9.09 1.94
N ARG A 48 12.61 10.22 2.63
CA ARG A 48 11.86 11.44 2.29
C ARG A 48 12.14 11.94 0.86
N ASP A 49 13.40 11.94 0.42
CA ASP A 49 13.73 12.34 -0.96
C ASP A 49 13.16 11.36 -1.98
N TYR A 50 13.14 10.06 -1.66
CA TYR A 50 12.51 9.05 -2.52
C TYR A 50 11.02 9.31 -2.67
N LEU A 51 10.29 9.47 -1.56
CA LEU A 51 8.85 9.75 -1.58
C LEU A 51 8.53 11.01 -2.38
N GLN A 52 9.31 12.08 -2.18
CA GLN A 52 9.14 13.34 -2.89
C GLN A 52 9.36 13.17 -4.40
N ALA A 53 10.44 12.49 -4.80
CA ALA A 53 10.75 12.23 -6.20
C ALA A 53 9.67 11.37 -6.88
N ARG A 54 9.09 10.39 -6.17
CA ARG A 54 7.95 9.62 -6.68
C ARG A 54 6.73 10.50 -6.94
N LEU A 55 6.40 11.42 -6.03
CA LEU A 55 5.29 12.36 -6.23
C LEU A 55 5.54 13.30 -7.41
N GLU A 56 6.76 13.79 -7.57
CA GLU A 56 7.16 14.61 -8.71
C GLU A 56 7.02 13.86 -10.04
N MET A 57 7.43 12.59 -10.07
CA MET A 57 7.21 11.73 -11.23
C MET A 57 5.73 11.58 -11.53
N THR A 58 4.89 11.26 -10.53
CA THR A 58 3.44 11.14 -10.75
C THR A 58 2.82 12.45 -11.25
N ARG A 59 3.21 13.62 -10.71
CA ARG A 59 2.76 14.93 -11.19
C ARG A 59 3.11 15.18 -12.66
N SER A 60 4.21 14.62 -13.14
CA SER A 60 4.65 14.77 -14.53
C SER A 60 3.92 13.83 -15.50
N LEU A 61 3.19 12.83 -15.01
CA LEU A 61 2.48 11.88 -15.87
C LEU A 61 1.22 12.55 -16.45
N PRO A 62 1.04 12.52 -17.77
CA PRO A 62 -0.22 12.92 -18.37
C PRO A 62 -1.28 11.85 -18.06
N GLY A 63 -2.53 12.26 -17.85
CA GLY A 63 -3.64 11.32 -17.71
C GLY A 63 -4.89 11.93 -17.11
N PRO A 64 -6.01 11.19 -17.09
CA PRO A 64 -7.27 11.67 -16.54
C PRO A 64 -7.18 12.14 -15.08
N LEU A 65 -6.24 11.61 -14.30
CA LEU A 65 -6.06 11.94 -12.89
C LEU A 65 -5.03 13.05 -12.61
N SER A 66 -4.43 13.64 -13.66
CA SER A 66 -3.37 14.66 -13.49
C SER A 66 -3.84 15.96 -12.82
N HIS A 67 -5.15 16.16 -12.71
CA HIS A 67 -5.77 17.31 -12.07
C HIS A 67 -5.94 17.14 -10.55
N LEU A 68 -5.78 15.93 -10.01
CA LEU A 68 -5.93 15.67 -8.58
C LEU A 68 -4.74 16.27 -7.80
N PRO A 69 -4.98 16.80 -6.59
CA PRO A 69 -3.92 17.38 -5.78
C PRO A 69 -3.03 16.27 -5.22
N ILE A 70 -1.88 16.06 -5.86
CA ILE A 70 -0.82 15.17 -5.35
C ILE A 70 -0.32 15.73 -4.02
N THR A 71 -0.54 14.97 -2.95
CA THR A 71 -0.28 15.37 -1.56
C THR A 71 1.19 15.75 -1.31
N ASP A 72 1.44 16.51 -0.25
CA ASP A 72 2.77 16.65 0.34
C ASP A 72 3.08 15.45 1.24
N LEU A 73 4.25 15.49 1.90
CA LEU A 73 4.73 14.43 2.80
C LEU A 73 4.41 14.74 4.28
N ASP A 74 3.49 15.66 4.55
CA ASP A 74 3.14 16.05 5.91
C ASP A 74 2.42 14.89 6.62
N GLY A 75 2.84 14.60 7.85
CA GLY A 75 2.33 13.47 8.63
C GLY A 75 2.89 12.10 8.21
N ILE A 76 3.73 12.02 7.17
CA ILE A 76 4.43 10.78 6.83
C ILE A 76 5.73 10.71 7.64
N PRO A 77 5.93 9.63 8.42
CA PRO A 77 7.10 9.47 9.26
C PRO A 77 8.31 9.13 8.40
N ASP A 78 9.49 9.61 8.82
CA ASP A 78 10.74 9.27 8.14
C ASP A 78 11.22 7.86 8.53
N CYS A 79 12.17 7.34 7.74
CA CYS A 79 12.77 6.03 7.93
C CYS A 79 14.26 6.07 7.61
N SER A 80 15.09 5.57 8.53
CA SER A 80 16.54 5.52 8.37
C SER A 80 17.04 4.19 7.79
N SER A 81 16.19 3.16 7.73
CA SER A 81 16.55 1.82 7.24
C SER A 81 15.42 1.25 6.39
N GLY A 82 15.63 1.22 5.08
CA GLY A 82 14.69 0.60 4.15
C GLY A 82 14.67 -0.92 4.26
N THR A 83 13.48 -1.49 4.13
CA THR A 83 13.26 -2.93 3.95
C THR A 83 12.68 -3.19 2.58
N PHE A 84 12.61 -4.45 2.18
CA PHE A 84 11.81 -4.83 1.04
C PHE A 84 10.33 -4.50 1.29
N VAL A 85 9.68 -3.94 0.26
CA VAL A 85 8.25 -3.63 0.22
C VAL A 85 7.70 -4.14 -1.10
N HIS A 86 6.60 -4.89 -1.06
CA HIS A 86 5.89 -5.41 -2.23
C HIS A 86 5.16 -4.29 -2.97
N PHE A 87 4.46 -3.47 -2.19
CA PHE A 87 3.67 -2.29 -2.52
C PHE A 87 2.38 -2.50 -3.31
N ASP A 88 2.31 -3.56 -4.13
CA ASP A 88 1.07 -4.03 -4.74
C ASP A 88 0.41 -5.17 -3.93
N PHE A 89 0.32 -4.98 -2.61
CA PHE A 89 -0.17 -6.01 -1.68
C PHE A 89 -1.69 -5.90 -1.51
N PHE A 90 -2.44 -6.58 -2.37
CA PHE A 90 -3.91 -6.66 -2.32
C PHE A 90 -4.38 -8.12 -2.33
N PRO A 91 -5.67 -8.41 -2.03
CA PRO A 91 -6.18 -9.78 -1.91
C PRO A 91 -5.98 -10.69 -3.13
N GLY A 92 -5.77 -10.14 -4.34
CA GLY A 92 -5.49 -10.91 -5.54
C GLY A 92 -4.05 -11.46 -5.61
N ASN A 93 -3.13 -10.87 -4.86
CA ASN A 93 -1.71 -11.25 -4.82
C ASN A 93 -1.36 -12.15 -3.63
N VAL A 94 -2.36 -12.72 -2.95
CA VAL A 94 -2.16 -13.66 -1.83
C VAL A 94 -2.85 -14.99 -2.11
N LEU A 95 -2.17 -16.08 -1.78
CA LEU A 95 -2.72 -17.43 -1.83
C LEU A 95 -3.14 -17.87 -0.43
N VAL A 96 -4.31 -18.50 -0.34
CA VAL A 96 -4.94 -18.88 0.91
C VAL A 96 -5.17 -20.38 0.93
N GLU A 97 -4.75 -21.02 2.01
CA GLU A 97 -5.02 -22.44 2.29
C GLU A 97 -5.49 -22.57 3.74
N ALA A 98 -6.56 -23.35 3.97
CA ALA A 98 -7.13 -23.60 5.29
C ALA A 98 -7.36 -22.32 6.13
N GLY A 99 -7.89 -21.26 5.50
CA GLY A 99 -8.22 -20.00 6.17
C GLY A 99 -7.02 -19.11 6.53
N ARG A 100 -5.83 -19.39 5.98
CA ARG A 100 -4.61 -18.61 6.23
C ARG A 100 -3.90 -18.27 4.94
N VAL A 101 -3.25 -17.12 4.90
CA VAL A 101 -2.33 -16.77 3.82
C VAL A 101 -1.10 -17.66 3.92
N THR A 102 -0.77 -18.35 2.83
CA THR A 102 0.37 -19.27 2.73
C THR A 102 1.43 -18.81 1.75
N ALA A 103 1.08 -17.95 0.79
CA ALA A 103 2.03 -17.36 -0.14
C ALA A 103 1.58 -15.98 -0.60
N VAL A 104 2.56 -15.19 -1.04
CA VAL A 104 2.39 -13.89 -1.69
C VAL A 104 3.05 -14.01 -3.07
N ILE A 105 2.40 -13.49 -4.10
CA ILE A 105 2.83 -13.57 -5.49
C ILE A 105 2.90 -12.18 -6.11
N ASP A 106 3.40 -12.10 -7.34
CA ASP A 106 3.43 -10.89 -8.16
C ASP A 106 4.35 -9.76 -7.66
N PHE A 107 5.55 -10.15 -7.23
CA PHE A 107 6.64 -9.20 -6.97
C PHE A 107 7.10 -8.57 -8.29
N GLY A 108 6.79 -7.29 -8.50
CA GLY A 108 6.91 -6.64 -9.80
C GLY A 108 7.51 -5.23 -9.76
N ALA A 109 7.12 -4.42 -10.74
CA ALA A 109 7.66 -3.08 -10.98
C ALA A 109 7.40 -2.07 -9.84
N THR A 110 6.44 -2.37 -8.96
CA THR A 110 6.08 -1.59 -7.77
C THR A 110 6.93 -1.95 -6.55
N SER A 111 7.65 -3.07 -6.56
CA SER A 111 8.48 -3.49 -5.43
C SER A 111 9.67 -2.54 -5.24
N MET A 112 9.95 -2.21 -3.99
CA MET A 112 10.89 -1.15 -3.62
C MET A 112 11.62 -1.42 -2.30
N ILE A 113 12.66 -0.63 -2.05
CA ILE A 113 13.28 -0.48 -0.74
C ILE A 113 12.68 0.75 -0.08
N ALA A 114 11.86 0.56 0.94
CA ALA A 114 11.08 1.62 1.58
C ALA A 114 10.81 1.29 3.05
N ASP A 115 10.02 2.12 3.73
CA ASP A 115 9.55 1.83 5.07
C ASP A 115 8.64 0.60 5.09
N ARG A 116 8.90 -0.35 5.99
CA ARG A 116 8.08 -1.57 6.14
C ARG A 116 6.61 -1.30 6.43
N ARG A 117 6.27 -0.15 7.00
CA ARG A 117 4.89 0.27 7.27
C ARG A 117 4.10 0.46 5.99
N LEU A 118 4.76 0.66 4.85
CA LEU A 118 4.11 0.95 3.59
C LEU A 118 3.25 -0.21 3.08
N ASP A 119 3.69 -1.46 3.22
CA ASP A 119 2.84 -2.63 2.91
C ASP A 119 1.67 -2.77 3.90
N CYS A 120 1.89 -2.48 5.18
CA CYS A 120 0.82 -2.48 6.18
C CYS A 120 -0.27 -1.44 5.83
N TRP A 121 0.12 -0.20 5.52
CA TRP A 121 -0.81 0.84 5.12
C TRP A 121 -1.48 0.54 3.79
N SER A 122 -0.72 0.04 2.81
CA SER A 122 -1.27 -0.36 1.49
C SER A 122 -2.32 -1.45 1.65
N ALA A 123 -2.01 -2.50 2.41
CA ALA A 123 -2.92 -3.62 2.65
C ALA A 123 -4.26 -3.18 3.27
N VAL A 124 -4.23 -2.23 4.21
CA VAL A 124 -5.46 -1.66 4.80
C VAL A 124 -6.17 -0.72 3.81
N ALA A 125 -5.44 0.08 3.04
CA ALA A 125 -6.00 0.95 2.01
C ALA A 125 -6.76 0.16 0.93
N TYR A 126 -6.26 -1.01 0.53
CA TYR A 126 -6.93 -1.89 -0.45
C TYR A 126 -8.27 -2.47 0.04
N LEU A 127 -8.63 -2.32 1.32
CA LEU A 127 -9.95 -2.71 1.85
C LEU A 127 -11.02 -1.65 1.63
N ASP A 128 -10.66 -0.49 1.08
CA ASP A 128 -11.61 0.55 0.71
C ASP A 128 -12.65 0.06 -0.31
N ALA A 129 -13.85 0.64 -0.25
CA ALA A 129 -15.03 0.14 -0.97
C ALA A 129 -14.89 0.06 -2.51
N GLU A 130 -14.11 0.94 -3.13
CA GLU A 130 -13.85 0.91 -4.58
C GLU A 130 -12.93 -0.26 -4.96
N LEU A 131 -11.93 -0.53 -4.12
CA LEU A 131 -10.90 -1.53 -4.39
C LEU A 131 -11.40 -2.95 -4.02
N ALA A 132 -11.99 -3.08 -2.83
CA ALA A 132 -12.58 -4.31 -2.30
C ALA A 132 -14.04 -4.08 -1.89
N PRO A 133 -14.99 -4.09 -2.85
CA PRO A 133 -16.42 -3.91 -2.56
C PRO A 133 -16.99 -5.01 -1.64
N GLU A 134 -16.36 -6.19 -1.63
CA GLU A 134 -16.71 -7.29 -0.73
C GLU A 134 -16.22 -7.11 0.71
N ALA A 135 -15.30 -6.17 0.97
CA ALA A 135 -14.94 -5.80 2.33
C ALA A 135 -16.08 -5.00 2.95
N ASN A 136 -16.55 -5.41 4.12
CA ASN A 136 -17.62 -4.72 4.83
C ASN A 136 -17.05 -3.69 5.83
N LEU A 137 -17.91 -3.01 6.58
CA LEU A 137 -17.47 -2.01 7.57
C LEU A 137 -16.69 -2.64 8.74
N GLU A 138 -17.05 -3.86 9.15
CA GLU A 138 -16.38 -4.58 10.23
C GLU A 138 -14.95 -4.98 9.84
N ASP A 139 -14.74 -5.40 8.60
CA ASP A 139 -13.40 -5.72 8.07
C ASP A 139 -12.49 -4.48 8.13
N ARG A 140 -13.01 -3.33 7.67
CA ARG A 140 -12.26 -2.07 7.67
C ARG A 140 -11.93 -1.62 9.10
N ALA A 141 -12.90 -1.73 10.01
CA ALA A 141 -12.69 -1.40 11.42
C ALA A 141 -11.63 -2.32 12.05
N LEU A 142 -11.68 -3.63 11.77
CA LEU A 142 -10.68 -4.59 12.26
C LEU A 142 -9.28 -4.27 11.72
N ALA A 143 -9.16 -3.92 10.44
CA ALA A 143 -7.89 -3.58 9.82
C ALA A 143 -7.28 -2.27 10.37
N LEU A 144 -8.11 -1.26 10.60
CA LEU A 144 -7.70 -0.02 11.27
C LEU A 144 -7.23 -0.29 12.70
N HIS A 145 -7.99 -1.07 13.46
CA HIS A 145 -7.61 -1.45 14.81
C HIS A 145 -6.29 -2.23 14.85
N TRP A 146 -6.06 -3.10 13.86
CA TRP A 146 -4.80 -3.83 13.73
C TRP A 146 -3.59 -2.90 13.51
N LEU A 147 -3.76 -1.80 12.76
CA LEU A 147 -2.73 -0.76 12.62
C LEU A 147 -2.49 -0.01 13.93
N GLU A 148 -3.57 0.35 14.65
CA GLU A 148 -3.48 1.04 15.94
C GLU A 148 -2.70 0.22 16.97
N GLN A 149 -2.99 -1.09 17.08
CA GLN A 149 -2.28 -2.00 17.99
C GLN A 149 -0.77 -2.08 17.72
N ARG A 150 -0.35 -1.80 16.49
CA ARG A 150 1.07 -1.79 16.07
C ARG A 150 1.71 -0.40 16.11
N GLY A 151 0.94 0.63 16.49
CA GLY A 151 1.41 2.01 16.51
C GLY A 151 1.56 2.63 15.12
N PHE A 152 0.86 2.12 14.11
CA PHE A 152 0.91 2.61 12.72
C PHE A 152 -0.36 3.41 12.33
N GLY A 153 -1.32 3.53 13.23
CA GLY A 153 -2.61 4.14 12.96
C GLY A 153 -2.58 5.65 12.80
N ALA A 154 -1.70 6.35 13.53
CA ALA A 154 -1.67 7.82 13.55
C ALA A 154 -1.31 8.43 12.19
N GLU A 155 -0.44 7.76 11.43
CA GLU A 155 0.06 8.24 10.14
C GLU A 155 -0.72 7.67 8.95
N PHE A 156 -1.67 6.76 9.19
CA PHE A 156 -2.37 6.05 8.13
C PHE A 156 -3.09 6.99 7.16
N ALA A 157 -3.71 8.07 7.65
CA ALA A 157 -4.41 9.03 6.79
C ALA A 157 -3.45 9.71 5.80
N ALA A 158 -2.28 10.15 6.27
CA ALA A 158 -1.25 10.76 5.43
C ALA A 158 -0.66 9.73 4.45
N ALA A 159 -0.32 8.54 4.95
CA ALA A 159 0.20 7.44 4.14
C ALA A 159 -0.78 7.05 3.02
N LYS A 160 -2.07 6.93 3.32
CA LYS A 160 -3.12 6.58 2.35
C LYS A 160 -3.22 7.61 1.22
N ARG A 161 -3.11 8.90 1.53
CA ARG A 161 -3.07 9.96 0.51
C ARG A 161 -1.83 9.89 -0.36
N TRP A 162 -0.67 9.54 0.22
CA TRP A 162 0.54 9.31 -0.56
C TRP A 162 0.43 8.09 -1.47
N ILE A 163 -0.12 6.98 -0.96
CA ILE A 163 -0.38 5.77 -1.75
C ILE A 163 -1.34 6.06 -2.90
N ALA A 164 -2.44 6.77 -2.65
CA ALA A 164 -3.36 7.21 -3.70
C ALA A 164 -2.68 8.11 -4.74
N SER A 165 -1.81 9.02 -4.28
CA SER A 165 -1.01 9.87 -5.17
C SER A 165 -0.04 9.06 -6.03
N TYR A 166 0.60 8.03 -5.46
CA TYR A 166 1.45 7.12 -6.22
C TYR A 166 0.64 6.42 -7.32
N TRP A 167 -0.54 5.88 -7.00
CA TRP A 167 -1.34 5.06 -7.90
C TRP A 167 -2.09 5.84 -9.00
N CYS A 168 -2.02 7.17 -9.03
CA CYS A 168 -2.63 7.98 -10.09
C CYS A 168 -2.17 7.62 -11.52
N PHE A 169 -1.06 6.88 -11.70
CA PHE A 169 -0.65 6.37 -13.01
C PHE A 169 -1.53 5.23 -13.53
N ALA A 170 -2.16 4.46 -12.65
CA ALA A 170 -3.00 3.30 -12.98
C ALA A 170 -4.46 3.71 -13.23
N PHE A 171 -4.65 4.81 -13.96
CA PHE A 171 -5.96 5.40 -14.23
C PHE A 171 -6.85 4.56 -15.17
N ASP A 172 -6.24 3.57 -15.83
CA ASP A 172 -6.88 2.58 -16.69
C ASP A 172 -7.64 1.51 -15.91
N ASP A 173 -7.34 1.31 -14.62
CA ASP A 173 -8.20 0.57 -13.71
C ASP A 173 -9.30 1.49 -13.13
N PRO A 174 -10.59 1.27 -13.46
CA PRO A 174 -11.68 2.11 -12.98
C PRO A 174 -11.81 2.13 -11.46
N LYS A 175 -11.47 1.05 -10.76
CA LYS A 175 -11.54 0.97 -9.30
C LYS A 175 -10.46 1.82 -8.65
N VAL A 176 -9.23 1.71 -9.14
CA VAL A 176 -8.11 2.54 -8.66
C VAL A 176 -8.37 4.01 -8.97
N SER A 177 -8.86 4.31 -10.18
CA SER A 177 -9.21 5.67 -10.59
C SER A 177 -10.28 6.30 -9.69
N ALA A 178 -11.36 5.57 -9.39
CA ALA A 178 -12.39 6.01 -8.45
C ALA A 178 -11.83 6.19 -7.03
N TRP A 179 -11.00 5.27 -6.58
CA TRP A 179 -10.37 5.31 -5.26
C TRP A 179 -9.45 6.53 -5.09
N CYS A 180 -8.53 6.76 -6.03
CA CYS A 180 -7.64 7.92 -6.06
C CYS A 180 -8.45 9.22 -6.05
N SER A 181 -9.51 9.30 -6.87
CA SER A 181 -10.39 10.47 -6.91
C SER A 181 -11.05 10.73 -5.56
N ARG A 182 -11.54 9.70 -4.86
CA ARG A 182 -12.14 9.87 -3.54
C ARG A 182 -11.13 10.28 -2.47
N VAL A 183 -9.96 9.65 -2.45
CA VAL A 183 -8.94 9.90 -1.40
C VAL A 183 -8.27 11.26 -1.55
N LEU A 184 -8.08 11.71 -2.80
CA LEU A 184 -7.37 12.95 -3.12
C LEU A 184 -8.29 14.14 -3.39
N ALA A 185 -9.60 13.92 -3.55
CA ALA A 185 -10.54 15.03 -3.63
C ALA A 185 -10.38 15.98 -2.42
N PRO A 186 -10.52 17.30 -2.63
CA PRO A 186 -10.42 18.31 -1.58
C PRO A 186 -11.56 18.23 -0.56
#